data_AF-A0AAI9DFQ4-F1
#
_entry.id   AF-A0AAI9DFQ4-F1
#
_cell.length_a   1.000
_cell.length_b   1.000
_cell.length_c   1.000
_cell.angle_alpha   90.00
_cell.angle_beta   90.00
_cell.angle_gamma   90.00
#
_symmetry.space_group_name_H-M   'P 1'
#
loop_
_entity.id
_entity.type
_entity.pdbx_description
1 polymer ?
#
loop_
_entity_poly.entity_id
_entity_poly.type
_entity_poly.pdbx_seq_one_letter_code
_entity_poly.pdbx_strand_id
1 'polypeptide(L)' 'MNKSLGQKLVGINFNPSSLSTVDEVKQKSAELIDLVRDSMESATSEEALMIHNEAMRRIVDAQMWAVKAITWKD' A
#
# COMPACT_ATOMS: atom_id res chain seq x y z
N MET A 1 -5.85 7.98 -17.27
CA MET A 1 -4.80 6.98 -16.95
C MET A 1 -5.32 6.08 -15.85
N ASN A 2 -5.24 4.76 -16.01
CA ASN A 2 -5.66 3.82 -14.98
C ASN A 2 -4.61 3.76 -13.85
N LYS A 3 -5.05 3.91 -12.60
CA LYS A 3 -4.21 3.71 -11.41
C LYS A 3 -3.80 2.23 -11.28
N SER A 4 -2.59 1.98 -10.78
CA SER A 4 -2.17 0.63 -10.38
C SER A 4 -3.02 0.07 -9.23
N LEU A 5 -2.88 -1.21 -8.91
CA LEU A 5 -3.60 -1.81 -7.78
C LEU A 5 -3.17 -1.16 -6.47
N GLY A 6 -1.86 -1.02 -6.25
CA GLY A 6 -1.29 -0.37 -5.07
C GLY A 6 -1.82 1.04 -4.88
N GLN A 7 -1.81 1.86 -5.95
CA GLN A 7 -2.33 3.23 -5.91
C GLN A 7 -3.82 3.32 -5.57
N LYS A 8 -4.62 2.34 -5.99
CA LYS A 8 -6.03 2.24 -5.60
C LYS A 8 -6.17 1.89 -4.12
N LEU A 9 -5.45 0.86 -3.65
CA LEU A 9 -5.55 0.35 -2.28
C LEU A 9 -5.11 1.38 -1.23
N VAL A 10 -4.07 2.16 -1.50
CA VAL A 10 -3.59 3.19 -0.56
C VAL A 10 -4.35 4.52 -0.65
N GLY A 11 -5.32 4.63 -1.56
CA GLY A 11 -6.02 5.89 -1.85
C GLY A 11 -5.05 7.02 -2.21
N ILE A 12 -4.29 6.85 -3.29
CA ILE A 12 -3.12 7.70 -3.63
C ILE A 12 -3.43 9.22 -3.72
N ASN A 13 -4.66 9.62 -4.03
CA ASN A 13 -5.05 11.03 -4.13
C ASN A 13 -5.73 11.57 -2.85
N PHE A 14 -5.86 10.77 -1.79
CA PHE A 14 -6.47 11.19 -0.54
C PHE A 14 -5.40 11.65 0.44
N ASN A 15 -5.08 12.95 0.40
CA ASN A 15 -4.18 13.62 1.33
C ASN A 15 -4.75 14.98 1.75
N PRO A 16 -5.76 15.02 2.65
CA PRO A 16 -6.34 16.28 3.12
C PRO A 16 -5.37 17.12 3.97
N SER A 17 -4.25 16.53 4.42
CA SER A 17 -3.23 17.25 5.20
C SER A 17 -2.27 18.07 4.34
N SER A 18 -2.26 17.84 3.02
CA SER A 18 -1.34 18.46 2.05
C SER A 18 0.15 18.30 2.41
N LEU A 19 0.50 17.28 3.21
CA LEU A 19 1.87 16.99 3.59
C LEU A 19 2.51 16.09 2.53
N SER A 20 3.65 16.50 1.97
CA SER A 20 4.38 15.70 0.97
C SER A 20 4.84 14.34 1.52
N THR A 21 5.13 14.25 2.83
CA THR A 21 5.48 12.97 3.47
C THR A 21 4.32 11.96 3.45
N VAL A 22 3.06 12.43 3.49
CA VAL A 22 1.88 11.55 3.34
C VAL A 22 1.77 11.03 1.91
N ASP A 23 2.08 11.86 0.90
CA ASP A 23 2.11 11.42 -0.49
C ASP A 23 3.23 10.40 -0.71
N GLU A 24 4.42 10.65 -0.14
CA GLU A 24 5.57 9.76 -0.24
C GLU A 24 5.29 8.39 0.39
N VAL A 25 4.73 8.35 1.61
CA VAL A 25 4.44 7.05 2.26
C VAL A 25 3.38 6.25 1.50
N LYS A 26 2.37 6.93 0.94
CA LYS A 26 1.35 6.29 0.09
C LYS A 26 1.98 5.76 -1.19
N GLN A 27 2.81 6.54 -1.86
CA GLN A 27 3.44 6.15 -3.12
C GLN A 27 4.39 4.95 -2.91
N LYS A 28 5.25 4.97 -1.89
CA LYS A 28 6.11 3.81 -1.56
C LYS A 28 5.31 2.56 -1.20
N SER A 29 4.22 2.72 -0.46
CA SER A 29 3.35 1.60 -0.09
C SER A 29 2.64 1.03 -1.33
N ALA A 30 2.18 1.88 -2.25
CA ALA A 30 1.60 1.46 -3.52
C ALA A 30 2.60 0.66 -4.37
N GLU A 31 3.82 1.17 -4.52
CA GLU A 31 4.91 0.49 -5.25
C GLU A 31 5.20 -0.88 -4.64
N LEU A 32 5.27 -0.97 -3.30
CA LEU A 32 5.51 -2.24 -2.62
C LEU A 32 4.35 -3.24 -2.83
N ILE A 33 3.10 -2.78 -2.79
CA ILE A 33 1.94 -3.62 -3.10
C ILE A 33 2.00 -4.13 -4.54
N ASP A 34 2.33 -3.25 -5.49
CA ASP A 34 2.42 -3.64 -6.90
C ASP A 34 3.53 -4.69 -7.11
N LEU A 35 4.68 -4.55 -6.44
CA LEU A 35 5.75 -5.56 -6.44
C LEU A 35 5.29 -6.92 -5.90
N VAL A 36 4.57 -6.93 -4.77
CA VAL A 36 4.02 -8.18 -4.19
C VAL A 36 2.96 -8.79 -5.12
N ARG A 37 2.13 -7.95 -5.75
CA ARG A 37 1.14 -8.42 -6.71
C ARG A 37 1.81 -9.04 -7.94
N ASP A 38 2.85 -8.40 -8.47
CA ASP A 38 3.58 -8.92 -9.63
C ASP A 38 4.25 -10.26 -9.31
N SER A 39 4.86 -10.42 -8.12
CA SER A 39 5.46 -11.71 -7.72
C SER A 39 4.42 -12.83 -7.57
N MET A 40 3.18 -12.49 -7.22
CA MET A 40 2.08 -13.44 -7.05
C MET A 40 1.73 -14.17 -8.36
N GLU A 41 2.10 -13.65 -9.54
CA GLU A 41 1.90 -14.34 -10.83
C GLU A 41 2.64 -15.70 -10.90
N SER A 42 3.68 -15.86 -10.08
CA SER A 42 4.45 -17.11 -9.97
C SER A 42 3.95 -18.07 -8.88
N ALA A 43 2.91 -17.68 -8.10
CA ALA A 43 2.40 -18.48 -7.00
C ALA A 43 1.52 -19.63 -7.51
N THR A 44 1.88 -20.87 -7.18
CA THR A 44 1.19 -22.08 -7.66
C THR A 44 0.42 -22.83 -6.56
N SER A 45 0.58 -22.47 -5.29
CA SER A 45 -0.11 -23.10 -4.16
C SER A 45 -1.03 -22.12 -3.44
N GLU A 46 -2.04 -22.65 -2.76
CA GLU A 46 -2.98 -21.87 -1.96
C GLU A 46 -2.25 -21.12 -0.83
N GLU A 47 -1.27 -21.76 -0.20
CA GLU A 47 -0.43 -21.15 0.83
C GLU A 47 0.38 -19.98 0.27
N ALA A 48 0.96 -20.13 -0.93
CA ALA A 48 1.68 -19.04 -1.58
C ALA A 48 0.75 -17.85 -1.88
N LEU A 49 -0.45 -18.11 -2.41
CA LEU A 49 -1.45 -17.06 -2.65
C LEU A 49 -1.90 -16.38 -1.34
N MET A 50 -2.10 -17.16 -0.27
CA MET A 50 -2.43 -16.63 1.05
C MET A 50 -1.34 -15.67 1.55
N ILE A 51 -0.07 -16.05 1.43
CA ILE A 51 1.07 -15.21 1.87
C ILE A 51 1.10 -13.88 1.13
N HIS A 52 0.94 -13.88 -0.20
CA HIS A 52 0.93 -12.64 -0.99
C HIS A 52 -0.25 -11.73 -0.62
N ASN A 53 -1.44 -12.31 -0.48
CA ASN A 53 -2.63 -11.57 -0.06
C ASN A 53 -2.45 -10.95 1.33
N GLU A 54 -1.85 -11.70 2.26
CA GLU A 54 -1.61 -11.23 3.61
C GLU A 54 -0.57 -10.11 3.62
N ALA A 55 0.53 -10.26 2.88
CA ALA A 55 1.54 -9.22 2.73
C ALA A 55 0.93 -7.89 2.23
N MET A 56 0.12 -7.93 1.17
CA MET A 56 -0.56 -6.72 0.66
C MET A 56 -1.47 -6.07 1.70
N ARG A 57 -2.26 -6.85 2.46
CA ARG A 57 -3.11 -6.34 3.55
C ARG A 57 -2.29 -5.64 4.63
N ARG A 58 -1.17 -6.25 5.05
CA ARG A 58 -0.28 -5.68 6.06
C ARG A 58 0.42 -4.41 5.61
N ILE A 59 0.73 -4.29 4.32
CA ILE A 59 1.26 -3.04 3.76
C ILE A 59 0.20 -1.93 3.81
N VAL A 60 -1.06 -2.22 3.45
CA VAL A 60 -2.16 -1.25 3.56
C VAL A 60 -2.36 -0.81 5.01
N ASP A 61 -2.40 -1.75 5.96
CA ASP A 61 -2.53 -1.44 7.39
C ASP A 61 -1.38 -0.55 7.88
N ALA A 62 -0.13 -0.92 7.56
CA ALA A 62 1.05 -0.16 7.93
C ALA A 62 1.04 1.25 7.31
N GLN A 63 0.63 1.39 6.05
CA GLN A 63 0.49 2.69 5.38
C GLN A 63 -0.48 3.60 6.13
N MET A 64 -1.62 3.07 6.58
CA MET A 64 -2.62 3.85 7.32
C MET A 64 -2.09 4.31 8.68
N TRP A 65 -1.38 3.43 9.39
CA TRP A 65 -0.71 3.79 10.65
C TRP A 65 0.42 4.80 10.45
N ALA A 66 1.19 4.70 9.37
CA ALA A 66 2.24 5.66 9.07
C ALA A 66 1.64 7.05 8.78
N VAL A 67 0.54 7.14 8.00
CA VAL A 67 -0.17 8.41 7.80
C VAL A 67 -0.67 8.97 9.11
N LYS A 68 -1.24 8.14 9.98
CA LYS A 68 -1.68 8.56 11.32
C LYS A 68 -0.53 9.10 12.15
N ALA A 69 0.62 8.43 12.15
CA ALA A 69 1.80 8.87 12.89
C ALA A 69 2.36 10.20 12.35
N ILE A 70 2.44 10.35 11.02
CA ILE A 70 2.90 11.58 10.36
C ILE A 70 1.98 12.77 10.65
N THR A 71 0.68 12.52 10.75
CA THR A 71 -0.34 13.58 10.92
C THR A 71 -0.78 13.78 12.37
N TRP A 72 -0.20 13.03 13.32
CA TRP A 72 -0.56 13.10 14.73
C TRP A 72 -0.22 14.46 15.32
N LYS A 73 -1.12 14.98 16.15
CA LYS A 73 -0.95 16.20 16.93
C LYS A 73 -1.44 15.92 18.34
N ASP A 74 -0.62 16.21 19.33
CA ASP A 74 -0.99 16.17 20.76
C ASP A 74 -1.80 17.42 21.17
#